data_AF-B7QGA1-F1
#
_entry.id   AF-B7QGA1-F1
#
_cell.length_a   1.000
_cell.length_b   1.000
_cell.length_c   1.000
_cell.angle_alpha   90.00
_cell.angle_beta   90.00
_cell.angle_gamma   90.00
#
_symmetry.space_group_name_H-M   'P 1'
#
loop_
_entity.id
_entity.type
_entity.pdbx_description
1 polymer ?
#
loop_
_entity_poly.entity_id
_entity_poly.type
_entity_poly.pdbx_seq_one_letter_code
_entity_poly.pdbx_strand_id
1 'polypeptide(L)'
;MTANTEPRSSTLKPELYMDVTGSCGPTGGQQFLDLGCGTGNVTRDVLLPRCPPFRRIVAVDASTDMLEYARQHFAHPKISYDVLDILADNVSDFVERYGQFDRVYSLFCFNWVRDQEKALKNVAELMKPGGEAYFRFYAATPVMRFRQKLAKMERWCKYAKICEDCIPPSLDHVGKEALHSYMLGLLKNAELTPSICEVKTEESSNYAGLEDVIH
;
A
#
# COMPACT_ATOMS: atom_id res chain seq x y z
N MET A 1 9.72 -29.46 -29.89
CA MET A 1 11.13 -29.05 -29.67
C MET A 1 11.10 -27.70 -28.98
N THR A 2 11.92 -27.55 -27.95
CA THR A 2 11.74 -26.71 -26.75
C THR A 2 11.44 -25.23 -27.00
N ALA A 3 10.29 -24.76 -26.51
CA ALA A 3 10.04 -23.34 -26.27
C ALA A 3 10.46 -23.02 -24.84
N ASN A 4 11.61 -22.38 -24.69
CA ASN A 4 12.01 -21.70 -23.45
C ASN A 4 11.09 -20.49 -23.29
N THR A 5 10.06 -20.60 -22.44
CA THR A 5 9.34 -19.43 -21.93
C THR A 5 9.99 -19.02 -20.63
N GLU A 6 10.84 -17.99 -20.68
CA GLU A 6 11.19 -17.25 -19.48
C GLU A 6 9.91 -16.62 -18.88
N PRO A 7 9.73 -16.64 -17.55
CA PRO A 7 8.63 -15.92 -16.93
C PRO A 7 8.86 -14.42 -17.09
N ARG A 8 8.00 -13.73 -17.85
CA ARG A 8 7.96 -12.27 -17.90
C ARG A 8 7.48 -11.76 -16.55
N SER A 9 8.45 -11.44 -15.68
CA SER A 9 8.28 -10.59 -14.50
C SER A 9 7.50 -9.33 -14.90
N SER A 10 6.35 -9.11 -14.29
CA SER A 10 5.59 -7.85 -14.30
C SER A 10 6.45 -6.76 -13.64
N THR A 11 7.40 -6.24 -14.42
CA THR A 11 8.44 -5.36 -13.90
C THR A 11 7.86 -3.96 -13.90
N LEU A 12 7.44 -3.49 -12.72
CA LEU A 12 7.18 -2.08 -12.45
C LEU A 12 8.32 -1.25 -13.05
N LYS A 13 7.99 -0.20 -13.82
CA LYS A 13 8.99 0.57 -14.57
C LYS A 13 10.10 1.08 -13.64
N PRO A 14 11.37 1.04 -14.06
CA PRO A 14 12.51 1.52 -13.27
C PRO A 14 12.42 2.98 -12.77
N GLU A 15 11.61 3.78 -13.42
CA GLU A 15 11.43 5.20 -13.15
C GLU A 15 10.48 5.45 -11.97
N LEU A 16 9.79 4.39 -11.53
CA LEU A 16 8.92 4.35 -10.35
C LEU A 16 9.68 3.98 -9.07
N TYR A 17 11.01 3.81 -9.15
CA TYR A 17 11.84 3.47 -8.00
C TYR A 17 11.84 4.62 -6.98
N MET A 18 11.36 4.31 -5.78
CA MET A 18 11.36 5.21 -4.64
C MET A 18 12.79 5.68 -4.37
N ASP A 19 13.00 6.98 -4.26
CA ASP A 19 14.18 7.51 -3.59
C ASP A 19 13.97 7.34 -2.07
N VAL A 20 14.30 6.15 -1.57
CA VAL A 20 14.09 5.77 -0.16
C VAL A 20 15.21 6.32 0.75
N THR A 21 16.02 7.25 0.24
CA THR A 21 17.18 7.80 0.94
C THR A 21 16.77 8.87 1.96
N GLY A 22 15.84 8.56 2.88
CA GLY A 22 15.58 9.42 4.03
C GLY A 22 16.79 9.49 4.97
N SER A 23 16.97 10.63 5.64
CA SER A 23 18.11 10.89 6.51
C SER A 23 17.90 10.25 7.90
N CYS A 24 18.41 9.05 8.10
CA CYS A 24 18.58 8.50 9.45
C CYS A 24 19.92 7.78 9.56
N GLY A 25 20.55 7.93 10.74
CA GLY A 25 21.93 7.54 11.00
C GLY A 25 22.23 6.06 10.77
N PRO A 26 23.53 5.68 10.74
CA PRO A 26 24.02 4.38 10.28
C PRO A 26 23.78 3.26 11.31
N THR A 27 22.53 2.88 11.56
CA THR A 27 22.22 1.85 12.55
C THR A 27 21.46 0.69 11.92
N GLY A 28 22.11 -0.46 11.79
CA GLY A 28 21.45 -1.72 11.39
C GLY A 28 20.40 -2.25 12.38
N GLY A 29 20.03 -1.45 13.39
CA GLY A 29 18.96 -1.73 14.35
C GLY A 29 17.58 -1.22 13.92
N GLN A 30 17.48 -0.47 12.82
CA GLN A 30 16.20 0.05 12.33
C GLN A 30 15.22 -1.07 11.98
N GLN A 31 13.93 -0.82 12.19
CA GLN A 31 12.85 -1.72 11.85
C GLN A 31 11.81 -1.01 11.00
N PHE A 32 11.44 -1.66 9.89
CA PHE A 32 10.51 -1.11 8.92
C PHE A 32 9.22 -1.93 8.88
N LEU A 33 8.13 -1.26 8.53
CA LEU A 33 6.82 -1.86 8.29
C LEU A 33 6.48 -1.75 6.80
N ASP A 34 6.02 -2.84 6.20
CA ASP A 34 5.35 -2.82 4.90
C ASP A 34 3.87 -3.13 5.11
N LEU A 35 3.03 -2.11 4.99
CA LEU A 35 1.61 -2.13 5.28
C LEU A 35 0.79 -2.43 4.02
N GLY A 36 0.04 -3.54 4.05
CA GLY A 36 -0.69 -4.06 2.91
C GLY A 36 0.23 -4.72 1.90
N CYS A 37 1.07 -5.65 2.38
CA CYS A 37 2.12 -6.29 1.58
C CYS A 37 1.59 -7.26 0.50
N GLY A 38 0.31 -7.65 0.59
CA GLY A 38 -0.34 -8.56 -0.35
C GLY A 38 0.45 -9.86 -0.51
N THR A 39 0.75 -10.21 -1.76
CA THR A 39 1.52 -11.43 -2.10
C THR A 39 2.99 -11.37 -1.71
N GLY A 40 3.51 -10.24 -1.19
CA GLY A 40 4.88 -10.12 -0.68
C GLY A 40 5.98 -9.94 -1.73
N ASN A 41 5.66 -9.98 -3.03
CA ASN A 41 6.60 -9.78 -4.13
C ASN A 41 7.22 -8.38 -4.13
N VAL A 42 6.41 -7.34 -3.90
CA VAL A 42 6.91 -5.96 -3.80
C VAL A 42 7.81 -5.81 -2.58
N THR A 43 7.43 -6.38 -1.44
CA THR A 43 8.26 -6.39 -0.23
C THR A 43 9.63 -7.00 -0.50
N ARG A 44 9.68 -8.19 -1.12
CA ARG A 44 10.92 -8.96 -1.34
C ARG A 44 11.79 -8.38 -2.45
N ASP A 45 11.21 -8.09 -3.60
CA ASP A 45 11.98 -7.79 -4.82
C ASP A 45 12.20 -6.29 -5.03
N VAL A 46 11.36 -5.46 -4.43
CA VAL A 46 11.40 -4.01 -4.61
C VAL A 46 11.89 -3.31 -3.36
N LEU A 47 11.19 -3.49 -2.23
CA LEU A 47 11.45 -2.75 -1.00
C LEU A 47 12.74 -3.20 -0.31
N LEU A 48 12.86 -4.49 -0.01
CA LEU A 48 14.00 -5.10 0.69
C LEU A 48 15.38 -4.68 0.14
N PRO A 49 15.66 -4.74 -1.19
CA PRO A 49 16.97 -4.36 -1.72
C PRO A 49 17.24 -2.84 -1.74
N ARG A 50 16.22 -2.00 -1.52
CA ARG A 50 16.31 -0.53 -1.58
C ARG A 50 16.28 0.13 -0.21
N CYS A 51 15.91 -0.62 0.83
CA CYS A 51 15.94 -0.15 2.20
C CYS A 51 17.38 0.20 2.65
N PRO A 52 17.58 1.32 3.37
CA PRO A 52 18.87 1.57 4.03
C PRO A 52 19.10 0.51 5.12
N PRO A 53 20.32 0.35 5.65
CA PRO A 53 20.64 -0.69 6.64
C PRO A 53 19.60 -0.84 7.75
N PHE A 54 19.08 -2.07 7.91
CA PHE A 54 17.96 -2.38 8.79
C PHE A 54 18.08 -3.79 9.38
N ARG A 55 17.39 -3.99 10.51
CA ARG A 55 17.26 -5.27 11.23
C ARG A 55 16.28 -6.20 10.53
N ARG A 56 15.05 -5.74 10.32
CA ARG A 56 13.97 -6.50 9.69
C ARG A 56 12.90 -5.59 9.08
N ILE A 57 12.19 -6.12 8.08
CA ILE A 57 10.90 -5.61 7.61
C ILE A 57 9.82 -6.51 8.21
N VAL A 58 8.85 -5.91 8.89
CA VAL A 58 7.60 -6.59 9.25
C VAL A 58 6.60 -6.26 8.15
N ALA A 59 6.17 -7.25 7.39
CA ALA A 59 5.28 -7.10 6.25
C ALA A 59 3.90 -7.63 6.62
N VAL A 60 2.87 -6.79 6.51
CA VAL A 60 1.55 -7.11 7.04
C VAL A 60 0.46 -6.92 6.02
N ASP A 61 -0.59 -7.73 6.14
CA ASP A 61 -1.81 -7.63 5.37
C ASP A 61 -3.00 -8.05 6.23
N ALA A 62 -4.21 -7.59 5.88
CA ALA A 62 -5.43 -8.03 6.55
C ALA A 62 -5.87 -9.43 6.09
N SER A 63 -5.44 -9.85 4.89
CA SER A 63 -5.75 -11.16 4.31
C SER A 63 -4.75 -12.23 4.74
N THR A 64 -5.23 -13.23 5.48
CA THR A 64 -4.44 -14.41 5.85
C THR A 64 -3.98 -15.19 4.61
N ASP A 65 -4.82 -15.29 3.58
CA ASP A 65 -4.52 -16.02 2.35
C ASP A 65 -3.35 -15.38 1.58
N MET A 66 -3.32 -14.04 1.52
CA MET A 66 -2.22 -13.28 0.93
C MET A 66 -0.91 -13.54 1.69
N LEU A 67 -0.97 -13.55 3.03
CA LEU A 67 0.19 -13.79 3.88
C LEU A 67 0.69 -15.23 3.81
N GLU A 68 -0.21 -16.21 3.71
CA GLU A 68 0.16 -17.61 3.46
C GLU A 68 0.91 -17.74 2.14
N TYR A 69 0.38 -17.15 1.07
CA TYR A 69 1.04 -17.12 -0.23
C TYR A 69 2.40 -16.43 -0.16
N ALA A 70 2.48 -15.26 0.49
CA ALA A 70 3.72 -14.50 0.66
C ALA A 70 4.79 -15.29 1.42
N ARG A 71 4.42 -15.96 2.51
CA ARG A 71 5.33 -16.83 3.28
C ARG A 71 5.85 -18.01 2.44
N GLN A 72 5.03 -18.56 1.54
CA GLN A 72 5.44 -19.69 0.71
C GLN A 72 6.38 -19.28 -0.44
N HIS A 73 6.11 -18.13 -1.09
CA HIS A 73 6.78 -17.77 -2.35
C HIS A 73 7.83 -16.67 -2.19
N PHE A 74 7.75 -15.88 -1.12
CA PHE A 74 8.55 -14.66 -0.93
C PHE A 74 9.26 -14.61 0.44
N ALA A 75 9.44 -15.75 1.11
CA ALA A 75 10.19 -15.84 2.35
C ALA A 75 11.60 -15.27 2.24
N HIS A 76 12.04 -14.54 3.27
CA HIS A 76 13.39 -14.02 3.37
C HIS A 76 13.78 -13.86 4.85
N PRO A 77 15.04 -14.13 5.27
CA PRO A 77 15.45 -14.05 6.68
C PRO A 77 15.25 -12.68 7.35
N LYS A 78 15.15 -11.61 6.56
CA LYS A 78 14.92 -10.24 7.02
C LYS A 78 13.46 -9.78 6.91
N ILE A 79 12.54 -10.65 6.48
CA ILE A 79 11.11 -10.32 6.34
C ILE A 79 10.32 -11.20 7.33
N SER A 80 9.46 -10.58 8.11
CA SER A 80 8.49 -11.26 8.97
C SER A 80 7.08 -10.94 8.47
N TYR A 81 6.31 -11.96 8.10
CA TYR A 81 4.93 -11.78 7.66
C TYR A 81 3.96 -11.98 8.83
N ASP A 82 3.09 -11.00 9.08
CA ASP A 82 2.07 -11.07 10.13
C ASP A 82 0.74 -10.43 9.72
N VAL A 83 -0.35 -10.79 10.39
CA VAL A 83 -1.68 -10.23 10.13
C VAL A 83 -1.81 -8.89 10.83
N LEU A 84 -2.25 -7.86 10.09
CA LEU A 84 -2.69 -6.59 10.65
C LEU A 84 -3.81 -6.02 9.79
N ASP A 85 -4.98 -5.82 10.39
CA ASP A 85 -6.01 -4.95 9.84
C ASP A 85 -5.75 -3.53 10.35
N ILE A 86 -5.36 -2.62 9.46
CA ILE A 86 -5.10 -1.23 9.82
C ILE A 86 -6.37 -0.46 10.19
N LEU A 87 -7.55 -1.01 9.92
CA LEU A 87 -8.83 -0.46 10.34
C LEU A 87 -9.34 -1.04 11.66
N ALA A 88 -8.55 -1.86 12.35
CA ALA A 88 -8.83 -2.29 13.72
C ALA A 88 -8.97 -1.09 14.67
N ASP A 89 -9.70 -1.28 15.77
CA ASP A 89 -10.01 -0.20 16.73
C ASP A 89 -8.77 0.37 17.43
N ASN A 90 -7.72 -0.42 17.56
CA ASN A 90 -6.40 0.03 17.96
C ASN A 90 -5.34 -0.93 17.40
N VAL A 91 -4.08 -0.51 17.50
CA VAL A 91 -2.91 -1.29 17.08
C VAL A 91 -1.97 -1.62 18.25
N SER A 92 -2.45 -1.48 19.50
CA SER A 92 -1.63 -1.59 20.70
C SER A 92 -1.00 -2.97 20.85
N ASP A 93 -1.76 -4.05 20.61
CA ASP A 93 -1.25 -5.43 20.66
C ASP A 93 -0.14 -5.67 19.62
N PHE A 94 -0.20 -4.97 18.48
CA PHE A 94 0.81 -5.06 17.44
C PHE A 94 2.08 -4.30 17.83
N VAL A 95 1.92 -3.11 18.43
CA VAL A 95 3.02 -2.32 19.00
C VAL A 95 3.69 -3.07 20.15
N GLU A 96 2.95 -3.77 21.01
CA GLU A 96 3.53 -4.60 22.08
C GLU A 96 4.39 -5.74 21.50
N ARG A 97 3.93 -6.39 20.43
CA ARG A 97 4.62 -7.51 19.79
C ARG A 97 5.90 -7.10 19.06
N TYR A 98 5.84 -6.03 18.28
CA TYR A 98 6.92 -5.64 17.36
C TYR A 98 7.69 -4.41 17.79
N GLY A 99 7.15 -3.62 18.72
CA GLY A 99 7.56 -2.25 18.94
C GLY A 99 7.08 -1.33 17.81
N GLN A 100 7.48 -0.07 17.91
CA GLN A 100 7.23 0.93 16.87
C GLN A 100 8.28 0.88 15.75
N PHE A 101 7.95 1.49 14.60
CA PHE A 101 8.71 1.42 13.37
C PHE A 101 9.44 2.73 13.06
N ASP A 102 10.67 2.61 12.59
CA ASP A 102 11.45 3.76 12.10
C ASP A 102 10.91 4.25 10.74
N ARG A 103 10.39 3.31 9.93
CA ARG A 103 9.74 3.62 8.65
C ARG A 103 8.53 2.76 8.38
N VAL A 104 7.51 3.37 7.81
CA VAL A 104 6.31 2.68 7.30
C VAL A 104 6.22 2.88 5.79
N TYR A 105 6.10 1.79 5.05
CA TYR A 105 5.83 1.78 3.63
C TYR A 105 4.41 1.27 3.41
N SER A 106 3.67 1.88 2.49
CA SER A 106 2.39 1.37 2.03
C SER A 106 2.28 1.60 0.52
N LEU A 107 2.44 0.53 -0.24
CA LEU A 107 2.44 0.55 -1.70
C LEU A 107 1.17 -0.12 -2.23
N PHE A 108 0.31 0.68 -2.83
CA PHE A 108 -0.97 0.27 -3.44
C PHE A 108 -1.98 -0.40 -2.48
N CYS A 109 -1.84 -0.14 -1.18
CA CYS A 109 -2.79 -0.56 -0.14
C CYS A 109 -3.96 0.44 0.02
N PHE A 110 -3.66 1.74 0.15
CA PHE A 110 -4.65 2.78 0.50
C PHE A 110 -5.77 2.98 -0.53
N ASN A 111 -5.61 2.47 -1.76
CA ASN A 111 -6.68 2.41 -2.75
C ASN A 111 -7.78 1.38 -2.41
N TRP A 112 -7.61 0.56 -1.37
CA TRP A 112 -8.61 -0.37 -0.85
C TRP A 112 -9.19 0.07 0.51
N VAL A 113 -8.64 1.14 1.10
CA VAL A 113 -8.96 1.56 2.47
C VAL A 113 -10.11 2.56 2.44
N ARG A 114 -11.24 2.18 3.04
CA ARG A 114 -12.44 3.03 3.09
C ARG A 114 -12.36 4.15 4.13
N ASP A 115 -11.76 3.87 5.28
CA ASP A 115 -11.52 4.87 6.34
C ASP A 115 -10.03 5.24 6.39
N GLN A 116 -9.63 6.08 5.43
CA GLN A 116 -8.24 6.50 5.29
C GLN A 116 -7.75 7.35 6.47
N GLU A 117 -8.65 8.06 7.16
CA GLU A 117 -8.29 8.83 8.35
C GLU A 117 -7.94 7.91 9.52
N LYS A 118 -8.80 6.92 9.83
CA LYS A 118 -8.52 5.91 10.87
C LYS A 118 -7.23 5.16 10.57
N ALA A 119 -7.04 4.75 9.31
CA ALA A 119 -5.81 4.07 8.90
C ALA A 119 -4.56 4.93 9.14
N LEU A 120 -4.59 6.22 8.80
CA LEU A 120 -3.44 7.11 9.03
C LEU A 120 -3.19 7.38 10.52
N LYS A 121 -4.25 7.49 11.33
CA LYS A 121 -4.12 7.59 12.79
C LYS A 121 -3.44 6.35 13.38
N ASN A 122 -3.87 5.16 12.98
CA ASN A 122 -3.23 3.91 13.38
C ASN A 122 -1.78 3.81 12.87
N VAL A 123 -1.47 4.32 11.66
CA VAL A 123 -0.08 4.41 11.20
C VAL A 123 0.75 5.33 12.10
N ALA A 124 0.22 6.47 12.53
CA ALA A 124 0.93 7.37 13.43
C ALA A 124 1.28 6.67 14.77
N GLU A 125 0.39 5.84 15.31
CA GLU A 125 0.65 5.04 16.52
C GLU A 125 1.75 3.97 16.32
N LEU A 126 1.80 3.37 15.13
CA LEU A 126 2.82 2.38 14.77
C LEU A 126 4.22 3.01 14.62
N MET A 127 4.30 4.30 14.35
CA MET A 127 5.57 4.99 14.09
C MET A 127 6.28 5.39 15.39
N LYS A 128 7.61 5.27 15.39
CA LYS A 128 8.43 5.90 16.43
C LYS A 128 8.34 7.42 16.33
N PRO A 129 8.58 8.17 17.42
CA PRO A 129 8.84 9.59 17.33
C PRO A 129 9.96 9.89 16.33
N GLY A 130 9.67 10.73 15.32
CA GLY A 130 10.62 11.04 14.24
C GLY A 130 10.74 9.98 13.14
N GLY A 131 9.91 8.93 13.16
CA GLY A 131 9.81 7.98 12.06
C GLY A 131 9.23 8.59 10.80
N GLU A 132 9.45 7.93 9.66
CA GLU A 132 8.99 8.40 8.34
C GLU A 132 7.97 7.43 7.74
N ALA A 133 7.00 7.94 6.98
CA ALA A 133 6.07 7.10 6.23
C ALA A 133 6.07 7.45 4.75
N TYR A 134 6.00 6.43 3.90
CA TYR A 134 5.89 6.56 2.46
C TYR A 134 4.65 5.83 1.96
N PHE A 135 3.77 6.59 1.31
CA PHE A 135 2.54 6.07 0.71
C PHE A 135 2.56 6.30 -0.80
N ARG A 136 2.16 5.27 -1.54
CA ARG A 136 1.86 5.37 -2.97
C ARG A 136 0.61 4.56 -3.24
N PHE A 137 -0.41 5.15 -3.83
CA PHE A 137 -1.63 4.45 -4.17
C PHE A 137 -2.41 5.21 -5.25
N TYR A 138 -3.35 4.54 -5.87
CA TYR A 138 -4.26 5.18 -6.82
C TYR A 138 -5.37 5.90 -6.09
N ALA A 139 -5.41 7.23 -6.18
CA ALA A 139 -6.47 8.01 -5.56
C ALA A 139 -7.82 7.89 -6.29
N ALA A 140 -7.77 7.75 -7.62
CA ALA A 140 -8.95 7.54 -8.46
C ALA A 140 -8.57 6.79 -9.74
N THR A 141 -9.35 5.78 -10.13
CA THR A 141 -9.15 5.04 -11.39
C THR A 141 -10.49 4.84 -12.12
N PRO A 142 -10.47 4.62 -13.46
CA PRO A 142 -11.67 4.23 -14.20
C PRO A 142 -12.32 2.96 -13.65
N VAL A 143 -11.52 1.99 -13.17
CA VAL A 143 -12.02 0.74 -12.58
C VAL A 143 -12.82 1.01 -11.30
N MET A 144 -12.36 1.91 -10.43
CA MET A 144 -13.11 2.31 -9.23
C MET A 144 -14.45 2.95 -9.58
N ARG A 145 -14.48 3.84 -10.59
CA ARG A 145 -15.74 4.45 -11.09
C ARG A 145 -16.66 3.41 -11.70
N PHE A 146 -16.11 2.42 -12.41
CA PHE A 146 -16.86 1.31 -12.95
C PHE A 146 -17.50 0.46 -11.83
N ARG A 147 -16.74 0.11 -10.78
CA ARG A 147 -17.28 -0.60 -9.60
C ARG A 147 -18.42 0.17 -8.94
N GLN A 148 -18.27 1.49 -8.77
CA GLN A 148 -19.32 2.35 -8.21
C GLN A 148 -20.62 2.31 -9.03
N LYS A 149 -20.51 2.23 -10.36
CA LYS A 149 -21.67 2.09 -11.26
C LYS A 149 -22.23 0.67 -11.21
N LEU A 150 -21.37 -0.34 -11.20
CA LEU A 150 -21.75 -1.76 -11.17
C LEU A 150 -22.60 -2.07 -9.92
N ALA A 151 -22.23 -1.50 -8.77
CA ALA A 151 -22.99 -1.62 -7.52
C ALA A 151 -24.46 -1.17 -7.65
N LYS A 152 -24.75 -0.23 -8.55
CA LYS A 152 -26.08 0.37 -8.76
C LYS A 152 -26.88 -0.28 -9.89
N MET A 153 -26.28 -1.19 -10.65
CA MET A 153 -26.96 -1.88 -11.76
C MET A 153 -27.87 -2.98 -11.21
N GLU A 154 -29.13 -3.02 -11.66
CA GLU A 154 -30.12 -4.02 -11.22
C GLU A 154 -29.60 -5.46 -11.28
N ARG A 155 -28.89 -5.82 -12.36
CA ARG A 155 -28.30 -7.15 -12.54
C ARG A 155 -27.25 -7.51 -11.48
N TRP A 156 -26.53 -6.53 -10.94
CA TRP A 156 -25.31 -6.71 -10.14
C TRP A 156 -25.41 -6.16 -8.72
N CYS A 157 -26.53 -5.53 -8.35
CA CYS A 157 -26.72 -4.88 -7.05
C CYS A 157 -26.59 -5.84 -5.86
N LYS A 158 -26.82 -7.15 -6.06
CA LYS A 158 -26.55 -8.18 -5.04
C LYS A 158 -25.08 -8.26 -4.60
N TYR A 159 -24.15 -7.70 -5.38
CA TYR A 159 -22.72 -7.57 -5.06
C TYR A 159 -22.31 -6.14 -4.69
N ALA A 160 -23.27 -5.23 -4.46
CA ALA A 160 -23.00 -3.82 -4.19
C ALA A 160 -22.01 -3.64 -3.03
N LYS A 161 -22.20 -4.38 -1.94
CA LYS A 161 -21.30 -4.33 -0.78
C LYS A 161 -19.84 -4.59 -1.16
N ILE A 162 -19.57 -5.66 -1.92
CA ILE A 162 -18.20 -5.99 -2.40
C ILE A 162 -17.65 -4.87 -3.30
N CYS A 163 -18.50 -4.32 -4.16
CA CYS A 163 -18.10 -3.26 -5.08
C CYS A 163 -17.78 -1.95 -4.35
N GLU A 164 -18.52 -1.63 -3.28
CA GLU A 164 -18.44 -0.38 -2.52
C GLU A 164 -17.36 -0.42 -1.43
N ASP A 165 -17.18 -1.56 -0.76
CA ASP A 165 -16.18 -1.70 0.32
C ASP A 165 -14.74 -1.55 -0.19
N CYS A 166 -14.52 -1.71 -1.49
CA CYS A 166 -13.22 -1.51 -2.16
C CYS A 166 -13.05 -0.13 -2.80
N ILE A 167 -13.91 0.85 -2.50
CA ILE A 167 -13.84 2.20 -3.07
C ILE A 167 -13.40 3.20 -1.98
N PRO A 168 -12.20 3.81 -2.12
CA PRO A 168 -11.75 4.81 -1.17
C PRO A 168 -12.50 6.14 -1.38
N PRO A 169 -12.71 6.95 -0.33
CA PRO A 169 -13.37 8.26 -0.45
C PRO A 169 -12.60 9.24 -1.37
N SER A 170 -11.30 9.01 -1.57
CA SER A 170 -10.49 9.77 -2.54
C SER A 170 -11.10 9.79 -3.96
N LEU A 171 -11.94 8.81 -4.33
CA LEU A 171 -12.62 8.77 -5.63
C LEU A 171 -13.56 9.96 -5.87
N ASP A 172 -14.13 10.51 -4.80
CA ASP A 172 -15.12 11.60 -4.86
C ASP A 172 -14.46 12.97 -5.09
N HIS A 173 -13.14 13.06 -4.93
CA HIS A 173 -12.37 14.28 -5.15
C HIS A 173 -11.85 14.33 -6.60
N VAL A 174 -12.32 15.31 -7.36
CA VAL A 174 -11.98 15.45 -8.78
C VAL A 174 -10.91 16.51 -8.98
N GLY A 175 -9.83 16.13 -9.64
CA GLY A 175 -8.71 17.02 -9.96
C GLY A 175 -7.61 17.01 -8.91
N LYS A 176 -6.40 17.43 -9.33
CA LYS A 176 -5.19 17.37 -8.51
C LYS A 176 -5.31 18.18 -7.21
N GLU A 177 -5.84 19.40 -7.29
CA GLU A 177 -5.98 20.29 -6.13
C GLU A 177 -6.93 19.74 -5.07
N ALA A 178 -8.09 19.20 -5.49
CA ALA A 178 -9.07 18.63 -4.56
C ALA A 178 -8.52 17.39 -3.85
N LEU A 179 -7.83 16.53 -4.59
CA LEU A 179 -7.15 15.35 -4.05
C LEU A 179 -6.02 15.73 -3.10
N HIS A 180 -5.21 16.71 -3.49
CA HIS A 180 -4.11 17.19 -2.66
C HIS A 180 -4.64 17.79 -1.35
N SER A 181 -5.66 18.65 -1.42
CA SER A 181 -6.30 19.23 -0.24
C SER A 181 -6.94 18.16 0.66
N TYR A 182 -7.61 17.17 0.09
CA TYR A 182 -8.16 16.03 0.82
C TYR A 182 -7.07 15.26 1.59
N MET A 183 -5.98 14.88 0.90
CA MET A 183 -4.88 14.16 1.53
C MET A 183 -4.19 14.97 2.63
N LEU A 184 -3.94 16.27 2.42
CA LEU A 184 -3.39 17.13 3.46
C LEU A 184 -4.30 17.25 4.67
N GLY A 185 -5.63 17.26 4.46
CA GLY A 185 -6.61 17.23 5.53
C GLY A 185 -6.51 15.95 6.37
N LEU A 186 -6.46 14.78 5.72
CA LEU A 186 -6.30 13.50 6.41
C LEU A 186 -4.99 13.42 7.20
N LEU A 187 -3.87 13.83 6.59
CA LEU A 187 -2.57 13.82 7.26
C LEU A 187 -2.56 14.73 8.49
N LYS A 188 -3.14 15.93 8.38
CA LYS A 188 -3.30 16.84 9.51
C LYS A 188 -4.14 16.21 10.64
N ASN A 189 -5.25 15.57 10.30
CA ASN A 189 -6.13 14.92 11.29
C ASN A 189 -5.49 13.71 11.97
N ALA A 190 -4.51 13.09 11.32
CA ALA A 190 -3.69 12.01 11.87
C ALA A 190 -2.40 12.50 12.55
N GLU A 191 -2.21 13.81 12.70
CA GLU A 191 -1.00 14.43 13.27
C GLU A 191 0.29 14.08 12.51
N LEU A 192 0.18 13.75 11.23
CA LEU A 192 1.30 13.47 10.34
C LEU A 192 1.68 14.74 9.57
N THR A 193 2.98 15.06 9.57
CA THR A 193 3.51 16.21 8.82
C THR A 193 4.05 15.75 7.47
N PRO A 194 3.46 16.17 6.33
CA PRO A 194 3.96 15.81 5.02
C PRO A 194 5.29 16.50 4.73
N SER A 195 6.31 15.73 4.36
CA SER A 195 7.53 16.27 3.73
C SER A 195 7.31 16.49 2.23
N ILE A 196 6.63 15.55 1.57
CA ILE A 196 6.26 15.57 0.15
C ILE A 196 4.85 14.99 0.00
N CYS A 197 3.98 15.65 -0.74
CA CYS A 197 2.66 15.14 -1.12
C CYS A 197 2.38 15.54 -2.57
N GLU A 198 2.44 14.58 -3.50
CA GLU A 198 2.28 14.84 -4.93
C GLU A 198 1.09 14.06 -5.50
N VAL A 199 0.25 14.75 -6.28
CA VAL A 199 -0.82 14.12 -7.05
C VAL A 199 -0.44 14.14 -8.53
N LYS A 200 -0.20 12.95 -9.09
CA LYS A 200 0.16 12.78 -10.50
C LYS A 200 -0.99 12.14 -11.26
N THR A 201 -1.13 12.55 -12.52
CA THR A 201 -1.98 11.85 -13.48
C THR A 201 -1.06 10.95 -14.29
N GLU A 202 -1.24 9.65 -14.18
CA GLU A 202 -0.59 8.72 -15.11
C GLU A 202 -1.52 8.55 -16.31
N GLU A 203 -1.02 8.90 -17.49
CA GLU A 203 -1.67 8.48 -18.72
C GLU A 203 -1.50 6.97 -18.82
N SER A 204 -2.62 6.24 -18.89
CA SER A 204 -2.57 4.82 -19.15
C SER A 204 -1.92 4.60 -20.51
N SER A 205 -0.67 4.15 -20.53
CA SER A 205 -0.07 3.61 -21.73
C SER A 205 -0.89 2.39 -22.15
N ASN A 206 -1.75 2.56 -23.15
CA ASN A 206 -2.47 1.53 -23.92
C ASN A 206 -2.93 0.29 -23.13
N TYR A 207 -3.99 0.41 -22.32
CA TYR A 207 -4.85 -0.77 -22.10
C TYR A 207 -5.69 -0.93 -23.36
N ALA A 208 -5.24 -1.79 -24.28
CA ALA A 208 -5.90 -2.04 -25.56
C ALA A 208 -7.08 -3.02 -25.41
N GLY A 209 -7.16 -3.74 -24.28
CA GLY A 209 -8.26 -4.65 -23.99
C GLY A 209 -8.41 -5.03 -22.51
N LEU A 210 -9.46 -5.81 -22.19
CA LEU A 210 -9.71 -6.36 -20.85
C LEU A 210 -8.57 -7.27 -20.36
N GLU A 211 -7.85 -7.88 -21.30
CA GLU A 211 -6.73 -8.80 -21.05
C GLU A 211 -5.56 -8.10 -20.34
N ASP A 212 -5.37 -6.80 -20.60
CA ASP A 212 -4.32 -5.99 -19.97
C ASP A 212 -4.64 -5.60 -18.51
N VAL A 213 -5.88 -5.84 -18.05
CA VAL A 213 -6.36 -5.45 -16.71
C VAL A 213 -6.36 -6.63 -15.72
N ILE A 214 -6.22 -7.86 -16.21
CA ILE A 214 -6.47 -9.10 -15.43
C ILE A 214 -5.17 -9.90 -15.14
N HIS A 215 -3.99 -9.36 -15.43
CA HIS A 215 -2.71 -10.04 -15.20
C HIS A 215 -1.77 -9.26 -14.28
#